data_AF-A0A3D0ICY3-F1
#
_entry.id   AF-A0A3D0ICY3-F1
#
_cell.length_a   1.000
_cell.length_b   1.000
_cell.length_c   1.000
_cell.angle_alpha   90.00
_cell.angle_beta   90.00
_cell.angle_gamma   90.00
#
_symmetry.space_group_name_H-M   'P 1'
#
loop_
_entity.id
_entity.type
_entity.pdbx_description
1 polymer ?
#
loop_
_entity_poly.entity_id
_entity_poly.type
_entity_poly.pdbx_seq_one_letter_code
_entity_poly.pdbx_strand_id
1 'polypeptide(L)'
;MYGVGYPEDKIHFIKGRVEETIPAQAPETIAFFRLDTCFYESTRHELIHLFPRLAHGGLFTIDDYGVWKGARLAADEYIAQNRLKIFLSRVDSHGARIAVKL
;
A
#
# COMPACT_ATOMS: atom_id res chain seq x y z
N MET A 1 -16.26 -12.71 -7.38
CA MET A 1 -15.95 -11.27 -7.55
C MET A 1 -17.17 -10.41 -7.88
N TYR A 2 -18.23 -10.94 -8.48
CA TYR A 2 -19.42 -10.17 -8.91
C TYR A 2 -20.64 -10.23 -7.97
N GLY A 3 -20.49 -10.73 -6.74
CA GLY A 3 -21.63 -11.05 -5.86
C GLY A 3 -22.38 -9.85 -5.28
N VAL A 4 -21.84 -8.63 -5.42
CA VAL A 4 -22.40 -7.41 -4.83
C VAL A 4 -22.87 -6.37 -5.87
N GLY A 5 -22.83 -6.70 -7.17
CA GLY A 5 -23.31 -5.81 -8.24
C GLY A 5 -22.49 -4.54 -8.46
N TYR A 6 -21.21 -4.51 -8.05
CA TYR A 6 -20.33 -3.39 -8.34
C TYR A 6 -20.04 -3.29 -9.84
N PRO A 7 -20.04 -2.08 -10.46
CA PRO A 7 -19.85 -1.94 -11.90
C PRO A 7 -18.51 -2.51 -12.37
N GLU A 8 -18.56 -3.43 -13.34
CA GLU A 8 -17.37 -4.14 -13.83
C GLU A 8 -16.38 -3.21 -14.54
N ASP A 9 -16.87 -2.16 -15.20
CA ASP A 9 -16.08 -1.13 -15.87
C ASP A 9 -15.21 -0.30 -14.91
N LYS A 10 -15.51 -0.35 -13.60
CA LYS A 10 -14.74 0.27 -12.54
C LYS A 10 -13.74 -0.68 -11.87
N ILE A 11 -13.64 -1.92 -12.35
CA ILE A 11 -12.69 -2.92 -11.85
C ILE A 11 -11.63 -3.13 -12.94
N HIS A 12 -10.39 -2.79 -12.61
CA HIS A 12 -9.26 -2.95 -13.53
C HIS A 12 -8.27 -3.97 -12.96
N PHE A 13 -8.04 -5.06 -13.69
CA PHE A 13 -7.06 -6.07 -13.33
C PHE A 13 -5.74 -5.79 -14.04
N ILE A 14 -4.67 -5.63 -13.27
CA ILE A 14 -3.33 -5.44 -13.80
C ILE A 14 -2.55 -6.73 -13.62
N LYS A 15 -2.28 -7.43 -14.72
CA LYS A 15 -1.50 -8.68 -14.70
C LYS A 15 -0.01 -8.36 -14.73
N GLY A 16 0.73 -8.94 -13.79
CA GLY A 16 2.18 -8.87 -13.74
C GLY A 16 2.67 -8.71 -12.31
N ARG A 17 3.99 -8.62 -12.14
CA ARG A 17 4.57 -8.30 -10.84
C ARG A 17 4.36 -6.82 -10.52
N VAL A 18 4.27 -6.47 -9.24
CA VAL A 18 4.16 -5.05 -8.83
C VAL A 18 5.38 -4.24 -9.28
N GLU A 19 6.56 -4.86 -9.32
CA GLU A 19 7.79 -4.21 -9.77
C GLU A 19 7.80 -3.88 -11.27
N GLU A 20 7.00 -4.60 -12.06
CA GLU A 20 6.91 -4.45 -13.52
C GLU A 20 5.75 -3.54 -13.93
N THR A 21 4.71 -3.46 -13.10
CA THR A 21 3.43 -2.82 -13.45
C THR A 21 3.28 -1.45 -12.80
N ILE A 22 3.81 -1.26 -11.59
CA ILE A 22 3.88 0.03 -10.90
C ILE A 22 5.25 0.65 -11.22
N PRO A 23 5.35 1.93 -11.62
CA PRO A 23 4.30 2.96 -11.57
C PRO A 23 3.41 3.09 -12.82
N ALA A 24 3.71 2.39 -13.91
CA ALA A 24 3.12 2.67 -15.24
C ALA A 24 1.59 2.46 -15.31
N GLN A 25 1.05 1.47 -14.59
CA GLN A 25 -0.37 1.12 -14.59
C GLN A 25 -1.13 1.67 -13.38
N ALA A 26 -0.42 2.28 -12.42
CA ALA A 26 -1.05 2.83 -11.23
C ALA A 26 -1.76 4.16 -11.56
N PRO A 27 -2.90 4.48 -10.92
CA PRO A 27 -3.54 5.79 -11.06
C PRO A 27 -2.61 6.93 -10.66
N GLU A 28 -2.79 8.11 -11.25
CA GLU A 28 -2.01 9.30 -10.88
C GLU A 28 -2.34 9.78 -9.46
N THR A 29 -3.61 9.70 -9.06
CA THR A 29 -4.10 10.07 -7.73
C THR A 29 -4.80 8.88 -7.09
N ILE A 30 -4.49 8.61 -5.83
CA ILE A 30 -4.99 7.47 -5.08
C ILE A 30 -5.67 7.99 -3.81
N ALA A 31 -6.91 7.56 -3.53
CA ALA A 31 -7.59 7.86 -2.28
C ALA A 31 -7.25 6.83 -1.18
N PHE A 32 -7.03 5.58 -1.59
CA PHE A 32 -6.69 4.46 -0.71
C PHE A 32 -5.85 3.42 -1.46
N PHE A 33 -4.80 2.89 -0.82
CA PHE A 33 -4.13 1.67 -1.28
C PHE A 33 -3.84 0.70 -0.13
N ARG A 34 -3.78 -0.60 -0.45
CA ARG A 34 -3.46 -1.68 0.48
C ARG A 34 -2.26 -2.46 -0.03
N LEU A 35 -1.21 -2.55 0.79
CA LEU A 35 -0.03 -3.37 0.52
C LEU A 35 -0.17 -4.73 1.19
N ASP A 36 -0.02 -5.78 0.40
CA ASP A 36 -0.19 -7.19 0.80
C ASP A 36 0.71 -8.09 -0.06
N THR A 37 2.01 -7.78 -0.05
CA THR A 37 3.03 -8.45 -0.87
C THR A 37 4.09 -9.18 -0.04
N CYS A 38 4.01 -9.12 1.30
CA CYS A 38 4.88 -9.76 2.32
C CYS A 38 6.39 -9.40 2.29
N PHE A 39 6.99 -9.31 1.10
CA PHE A 39 8.42 -9.16 0.89
C PHE A 39 8.88 -7.70 0.92
N TYR A 40 10.15 -7.52 1.28
CA TYR A 40 10.77 -6.21 1.40
C TYR A 40 10.77 -5.47 0.06
N GLU A 41 11.20 -6.14 -1.01
CA GLU A 41 11.36 -5.57 -2.35
C GLU A 41 10.04 -5.04 -2.88
N SER A 42 8.98 -5.86 -2.81
CA SER A 42 7.64 -5.50 -3.27
C SER A 42 7.04 -4.38 -2.44
N THR A 43 7.06 -4.50 -1.09
CA THR A 43 6.53 -3.46 -0.19
C THR A 43 7.25 -2.11 -0.40
N ARG A 44 8.58 -2.14 -0.52
CA ARG A 44 9.38 -0.94 -0.76
C ARG A 44 9.08 -0.32 -2.12
N HIS A 45 9.00 -1.14 -3.17
CA HIS A 45 8.68 -0.68 -4.52
C HIS A 45 7.31 0.02 -4.55
N GLU A 46 6.31 -0.61 -3.97
CA GLU A 46 4.96 -0.04 -3.86
C GLU A 46 4.95 1.27 -3.07
N LEU A 47 5.62 1.34 -1.91
CA LEU A 47 5.69 2.58 -1.12
C LEU A 47 6.35 3.72 -1.90
N ILE A 48 7.48 3.47 -2.57
CA ILE A 48 8.21 4.47 -3.35
C ILE A 48 7.33 5.07 -4.45
N HIS A 49 6.48 4.27 -5.10
CA HIS A 49 5.70 4.71 -6.25
C HIS A 49 4.27 5.13 -5.93
N LEU A 50 3.61 4.50 -4.95
CA LEU A 50 2.21 4.75 -4.61
C LEU A 50 2.02 5.82 -3.53
N PHE A 51 2.90 5.90 -2.52
CA PHE A 51 2.76 6.88 -1.45
C PHE A 51 2.81 8.35 -1.95
N PRO A 52 3.67 8.72 -2.92
CA PRO A 52 3.62 10.07 -3.50
C PRO A 52 2.28 10.40 -4.17
N ARG A 53 1.61 9.39 -4.74
CA ARG A 53 0.33 9.50 -5.46
C ARG A 53 -0.90 9.46 -4.56
N LEU A 54 -0.73 9.07 -3.29
CA LEU A 54 -1.79 9.13 -2.30
C LEU A 54 -2.20 10.58 -2.04
N ALA A 55 -3.48 10.90 -2.12
CA ALA A 55 -3.99 12.23 -1.84
C ALA A 55 -3.76 12.62 -0.37
N HIS A 56 -3.70 13.92 -0.08
CA HIS A 56 -3.78 14.41 1.30
C HIS A 56 -5.11 13.97 1.94
N GLY A 57 -5.05 13.42 3.14
CA GLY A 57 -6.18 12.77 3.81
C GLY A 57 -6.48 11.35 3.32
N GLY A 58 -5.75 10.85 2.31
CA GLY A 58 -5.86 9.48 1.83
C GLY A 58 -5.33 8.48 2.86
N LEU A 59 -5.81 7.23 2.77
CA LEU A 59 -5.42 6.16 3.69
C LEU A 59 -4.53 5.14 3.00
N PHE A 60 -3.69 4.47 3.77
CA PHE A 60 -3.01 3.26 3.31
C PHE A 60 -2.90 2.22 4.40
N THR A 61 -2.89 0.95 3.99
CA THR A 61 -2.68 -0.19 4.88
C THR A 61 -1.46 -1.01 4.47
N ILE A 62 -0.79 -1.57 5.47
CA ILE A 62 0.29 -2.56 5.30
C ILE A 62 -0.15 -3.81 6.06
N ASP A 63 -0.60 -4.83 5.33
CA ASP A 63 -1.25 -6.01 5.90
C ASP A 63 -0.28 -6.85 6.73
N ASP A 64 0.92 -7.01 6.19
CA ASP A 64 1.93 -7.93 6.71
C ASP A 64 2.88 -7.33 7.76
N TYR A 65 2.66 -6.08 8.17
CA TYR A 65 3.61 -5.32 8.99
C TYR A 65 3.99 -6.03 10.29
N GLY A 66 3.02 -6.67 10.96
CA GLY A 66 3.24 -7.35 12.23
C GLY A 66 3.89 -8.73 12.11
N VAL A 67 3.80 -9.38 10.94
CA VAL A 67 4.16 -10.80 10.76
C VAL A 67 5.40 -10.96 9.90
N TRP A 68 5.52 -10.21 8.80
CA TRP A 68 6.65 -10.34 7.89
C TRP A 68 7.68 -9.25 8.12
N LYS A 69 8.89 -9.68 8.50
CA LYS A 69 10.03 -8.77 8.75
C LYS A 69 10.37 -7.90 7.53
N GLY A 70 10.21 -8.44 6.32
CA GLY A 70 10.46 -7.73 5.06
C GLY A 70 9.53 -6.52 4.89
N ALA A 71 8.22 -6.74 4.95
CA ALA A 71 7.22 -5.68 4.89
C ALA A 71 7.44 -4.62 5.97
N ARG A 72 7.72 -5.03 7.22
CA ARG A 72 8.02 -4.10 8.32
C ARG A 72 9.25 -3.24 8.02
N LEU A 73 10.36 -3.88 7.65
CA LEU A 73 11.62 -3.18 7.42
C LEU A 73 11.48 -2.16 6.28
N ALA A 74 10.83 -2.55 5.17
CA ALA A 74 10.56 -1.66 4.05
C ALA A 74 9.73 -0.43 4.46
N ALA A 75 8.68 -0.65 5.26
CA ALA A 75 7.83 0.42 5.77
C ALA A 75 8.58 1.37 6.71
N ASP A 76 9.30 0.82 7.69
CA ASP A 76 10.03 1.60 8.69
C ASP A 76 11.13 2.43 8.04
N GLU A 77 11.89 1.84 7.10
CA GLU A 77 12.92 2.56 6.36
C GLU A 77 12.33 3.67 5.48
N TYR A 78 11.24 3.39 4.75
CA TYR A 78 10.59 4.40 3.91
C TYR A 78 10.08 5.58 4.73
N ILE A 79 9.43 5.31 5.88
CA ILE A 79 8.95 6.33 6.81
C ILE A 79 10.12 7.18 7.34
N ALA A 80 11.20 6.53 7.77
CA ALA A 80 12.37 7.22 8.32
C ALA A 80 13.09 8.07 7.26
N GLN A 81 13.35 7.52 6.07
CA GLN A 81 14.04 8.19 4.97
C GLN A 81 13.30 9.44 4.49
N ASN A 82 11.97 9.37 4.43
CA ASN A 82 11.12 10.49 4.01
C ASN A 82 10.70 11.39 5.18
N ARG A 83 11.19 11.12 6.40
CA ARG A 83 10.87 11.86 7.63
C ARG A 83 9.36 12.01 7.88
N LEU A 84 8.62 10.96 7.54
CA LEU A 84 7.16 10.97 7.63
C LEU A 84 6.74 10.88 9.10
N LYS A 85 5.86 11.78 9.52
CA LYS A 85 5.25 11.74 10.86
C LYS A 85 3.91 11.04 10.77
N ILE A 86 3.96 9.71 10.75
CA ILE A 86 2.79 8.85 10.54
C ILE A 86 2.50 8.04 11.80
N PHE A 87 1.23 8.01 12.21
CA PHE A 87 0.75 7.08 13.22
C PHE A 87 0.22 5.80 12.55
N LEU A 88 0.93 4.68 12.72
CA LEU A 88 0.52 3.37 12.24
C LEU A 88 -0.40 2.68 13.26
N SER A 89 -1.71 2.87 13.11
CA SER A 89 -2.71 2.23 13.97
C SER A 89 -2.78 0.72 13.69
N ARG A 90 -2.91 -0.09 14.75
CA ARG A 90 -3.13 -1.54 14.61
C ARG A 90 -4.56 -1.80 14.14
N VAL A 91 -4.72 -2.59 13.08
CA VAL A 91 -6.04 -2.96 12.56
C VAL A 91 -6.55 -4.24 13.22
N ASP A 92 -5.69 -5.24 13.39
CA ASP A 92 -6.12 -6.57 13.81
C ASP A 92 -5.06 -7.32 14.64
N SER A 93 -5.35 -8.56 15.02
CA SER A 93 -4.43 -9.43 15.72
C SER A 93 -3.26 -9.91 14.86
N HIS A 94 -3.44 -10.04 13.54
CA HIS A 94 -2.44 -10.57 12.60
C HIS A 94 -1.40 -9.54 12.17
N GLY A 95 -1.52 -8.30 12.61
CA GLY A 95 -0.42 -7.34 12.53
C GLY A 95 -0.54 -6.29 11.46
N ALA A 96 -1.70 -6.21 10.79
CA ALA A 96 -1.97 -5.17 9.82
C ALA A 96 -1.94 -3.78 10.46
N ARG A 97 -1.43 -2.81 9.71
CA ARG A 97 -1.38 -1.40 10.09
C ARG A 97 -2.10 -0.51 9.11
N ILE A 98 -2.71 0.56 9.60
CA ILE A 98 -3.35 1.60 8.80
C ILE A 98 -2.84 2.98 9.21
N ALA A 99 -2.74 3.88 8.24
CA ALA A 99 -2.38 5.27 8.45
C ALA A 99 -3.07 6.20 7.47
N VAL A 100 -3.14 7.48 7.85
CA VAL A 100 -3.59 8.60 7.01
C VAL A 100 -2.36 9.38 6.54
N LYS A 101 -2.32 9.76 5.27
CA LYS A 101 -1.34 10.72 4.75
C LYS A 101 -1.80 12.14 5.08
N LEU A 102 -1.03 12.80 5.95
CA LEU A 102 -1.19 14.21 6.31
C LEU A 102 -0.35 15.11 5.40
#